data_AF-A0A8J4T2W0-F1
#
_entry.id   AF-A0A8J4T2W0-F1
#
_cell.length_a   1.000
_cell.length_b   1.000
_cell.length_c   1.000
_cell.angle_alpha   90.00
_cell.angle_beta   90.00
_cell.angle_gamma   90.00
#
_symmetry.space_group_name_H-M   'P 1'
#
loop_
_entity.id
_entity.type
_entity.pdbx_description
1 polymer ?
#
loop_
_entity_poly.entity_id
_entity_poly.type
_entity_poly.pdbx_seq_one_letter_code
_entity_poly.pdbx_strand_id
1 'polypeptide(L)'
;MAQSIVIQVGQCGNQIGNRFWDLALREHSAANEKAIYDPALSTFFINGAADDGGYLPTVSGLKARAVLVDMEEGVVGELFKGPMRTIYDNRFLITDVSGSGNNWAVGNCYYGHQYHEELVDVIRKATELCDCLQCFFLIHSLGGGTGSGVGTHLLNILTEDYPHIYRIVTAVFPSMDDDVITSPYNTVLGLSQLTESADCVLPIDNSALANIVNRLKEAGVKQASRLHKITEKAKSNWPATTLSRTTITKTKPFDDMNNIVATMLLNLTSSSRFEGTMNVDISEISMNLVPFPRMHYLITAQTPLANADKTVAPRK
;
A
#
# COMPACT_ATOMS: atom_id res chain seq x y z
N MET A 1 0.50 17.38 -13.76
CA MET A 1 1.01 15.99 -13.73
C MET A 1 -0.15 15.10 -13.31
N ALA A 2 -0.20 13.86 -13.78
CA ALA A 2 -1.28 12.95 -13.48
C ALA A 2 -1.28 12.57 -11.98
N GLN A 3 -2.45 12.59 -11.35
CA GLN A 3 -2.60 12.35 -9.90
C GLN A 3 -3.32 11.03 -9.66
N SER A 4 -2.98 10.37 -8.56
CA SER A 4 -3.56 9.09 -8.15
C SER A 4 -4.04 9.14 -6.71
N ILE A 5 -5.15 8.46 -6.44
CA ILE A 5 -5.72 8.33 -5.10
C ILE A 5 -5.54 6.88 -4.64
N VAL A 6 -5.02 6.69 -3.42
CA VAL A 6 -4.84 5.36 -2.82
C VAL A 6 -5.93 5.13 -1.78
N ILE A 7 -6.78 4.14 -2.04
CA ILE A 7 -7.88 3.74 -1.17
C ILE A 7 -7.47 2.47 -0.42
N GLN A 8 -7.48 2.54 0.90
CA GLN A 8 -7.00 1.49 1.79
C GLN A 8 -8.20 0.96 2.57
N VAL A 9 -8.48 -0.34 2.41
CA VAL A 9 -9.68 -0.93 3.00
C VAL A 9 -9.34 -2.10 3.91
N GLY A 10 -9.84 -2.01 5.14
CA GLY A 10 -9.66 -2.99 6.20
C GLY A 10 -8.25 -3.03 6.77
N GLN A 11 -8.09 -3.83 7.83
CA GLN A 11 -6.81 -4.02 8.53
C GLN A 11 -5.61 -4.26 7.60
N CYS A 12 -5.73 -5.20 6.66
CA CYS A 12 -4.63 -5.55 5.75
C CYS A 12 -4.26 -4.38 4.82
N GLY A 13 -5.27 -3.74 4.20
CA GLY A 13 -5.07 -2.61 3.31
C GLY A 13 -4.42 -1.43 4.01
N ASN A 14 -4.89 -1.08 5.21
CA ASN A 14 -4.36 0.01 6.02
C ASN A 14 -2.90 -0.24 6.47
N GLN A 15 -2.53 -1.48 6.80
CA GLN A 15 -1.16 -1.81 7.18
C GLN A 15 -0.18 -1.74 6.00
N ILE A 16 -0.55 -2.29 4.84
CA ILE A 16 0.26 -2.21 3.61
C ILE A 16 0.38 -0.75 3.18
N GLY A 17 -0.75 -0.04 3.18
CA GLY A 17 -0.83 1.38 2.87
C GLY A 17 0.08 2.24 3.72
N ASN A 18 0.12 2.00 5.04
CA ASN A 18 1.03 2.71 5.92
C ASN A 18 2.51 2.48 5.59
N ARG A 19 2.88 1.25 5.23
CA ARG A 19 4.24 0.95 4.76
C ARG A 19 4.54 1.63 3.43
N PHE A 20 3.59 1.63 2.50
CA PHE A 20 3.72 2.32 1.21
C PHE A 20 3.99 3.81 1.40
N TRP A 21 3.21 4.51 2.24
CA TRP A 21 3.40 5.94 2.47
C TRP A 21 4.72 6.27 3.17
N ASP A 22 5.16 5.46 4.14
CA ASP A 22 6.47 5.63 4.79
C ASP A 22 7.62 5.48 3.77
N LEU A 23 7.55 4.49 2.88
CA LEU A 23 8.55 4.30 1.83
C LEU A 23 8.51 5.41 0.78
N ALA A 24 7.32 5.85 0.36
CA ALA A 24 7.15 6.92 -0.60
C ALA A 24 7.74 8.24 -0.07
N LEU A 25 7.44 8.61 1.18
CA LEU A 25 8.02 9.80 1.81
C LEU A 25 9.54 9.74 1.85
N ARG A 26 10.11 8.59 2.23
CA ARG A 26 11.56 8.41 2.27
C ARG A 26 12.18 8.54 0.89
N GLU A 27 11.58 7.95 -0.13
CA GLU A 27 12.07 8.04 -1.50
C GLU A 27 12.05 9.48 -2.02
N HIS A 28 10.94 10.21 -1.82
CA HIS A 28 10.89 11.63 -2.17
C HIS A 28 11.87 12.48 -1.36
N SER A 29 12.05 12.19 -0.05
CA SER A 29 13.03 12.93 0.77
C SER A 29 14.48 12.70 0.34
N ALA A 30 14.78 11.52 -0.22
CA ALA A 30 16.10 11.19 -0.74
C ALA A 30 16.34 11.82 -2.13
N ALA A 31 15.29 11.96 -2.94
CA ALA A 31 15.38 12.57 -4.27
C ALA A 31 15.33 14.11 -4.22
N ASN A 32 14.65 14.69 -3.23
CA ASN A 32 14.36 16.12 -3.15
C ASN A 32 14.99 16.75 -1.89
N GLU A 33 16.31 16.98 -1.96
CA GLU A 33 17.08 17.58 -0.85
C GLU A 33 16.66 19.02 -0.51
N LYS A 34 16.03 19.73 -1.46
CA LYS A 34 15.64 21.14 -1.32
C LYS A 34 14.24 21.33 -0.72
N ALA A 35 13.51 20.25 -0.45
CA ALA A 35 12.14 20.27 0.07
C ALA A 35 11.18 21.16 -0.75
N ILE A 36 11.34 21.15 -2.08
CA ILE A 36 10.48 21.90 -3.01
C ILE A 36 9.24 21.06 -3.31
N TYR A 37 8.05 21.63 -3.36
CA TYR A 37 6.89 20.89 -3.84
C TYR A 37 6.92 20.82 -5.37
N ASP A 38 7.34 19.68 -5.90
CA ASP A 38 7.51 19.43 -7.32
C ASP A 38 6.30 18.66 -7.91
N PRO A 39 6.18 18.60 -9.25
CA PRO A 39 5.13 17.80 -9.88
C PRO A 39 5.16 16.33 -9.44
N ALA A 40 6.35 15.78 -9.24
CA ALA A 40 6.59 14.42 -8.74
C ALA A 40 5.87 14.11 -7.42
N LEU A 41 5.99 15.00 -6.43
CA LEU A 41 5.26 14.93 -5.17
C LEU A 41 3.76 15.08 -5.38
N SER A 42 3.33 15.93 -6.31
CA SER A 42 1.91 16.21 -6.56
C SER A 42 1.08 15.00 -6.98
N THR A 43 1.73 13.99 -7.58
CA THR A 43 1.11 12.72 -8.01
C THR A 43 0.37 12.03 -6.87
N PHE A 44 0.97 11.96 -5.68
CA PHE A 44 0.41 11.24 -4.52
C PHE A 44 0.22 12.10 -3.27
N PHE A 45 0.76 13.31 -3.25
CA PHE A 45 0.69 14.20 -2.09
C PHE A 45 0.09 15.56 -2.43
N ILE A 46 -0.59 16.13 -1.45
CA ILE A 46 -1.14 17.49 -1.47
C ILE A 46 -0.27 18.34 -0.57
N ASN A 47 0.22 19.47 -1.07
CA ASN A 47 0.91 20.44 -0.22
C ASN A 47 -0.11 21.22 0.63
N GLY A 48 0.26 21.59 1.84
CA GLY A 48 -0.54 22.53 2.62
C GLY A 48 -0.62 23.88 1.89
N ALA A 49 -1.81 24.49 1.93
CA ALA A 49 -1.96 25.89 1.51
C ALA A 49 -1.28 26.80 2.54
N ALA A 50 -0.73 27.94 2.07
CA ALA A 50 -0.44 29.05 2.96
C ALA A 50 -1.76 29.62 3.54
N ASP A 51 -1.68 30.31 4.68
CA ASP A 51 -2.85 30.93 5.35
C ASP A 51 -3.62 31.91 4.45
N ASP A 52 -3.05 32.34 3.32
CA ASP A 52 -3.63 33.23 2.31
C ASP A 52 -4.19 32.50 1.06
N GLY A 53 -4.21 31.16 1.04
CA GLY A 53 -4.68 30.35 -0.08
C GLY A 53 -3.68 30.24 -1.24
N GLY A 54 -2.45 30.74 -1.09
CA GLY A 54 -1.38 30.58 -2.05
C GLY A 54 -0.73 29.19 -2.03
N TYR A 55 -0.28 28.71 -3.19
CA TYR A 55 0.57 27.51 -3.28
C TYR A 55 1.95 27.84 -2.70
N LEU A 56 2.33 27.15 -1.62
CA LEU A 56 3.69 27.24 -1.09
C LEU A 56 4.65 26.50 -2.02
N PRO A 57 5.75 27.14 -2.49
CA PRO A 57 6.76 26.48 -3.30
C PRO A 57 7.58 25.46 -2.47
N THR A 58 7.59 25.60 -1.15
CA THR A 58 8.25 24.69 -0.21
C THR A 58 7.24 23.72 0.39
N VAL A 59 7.67 22.49 0.65
CA VAL A 59 6.84 21.48 1.31
C VAL A 59 6.49 21.94 2.73
N SER A 60 5.20 22.11 2.99
CA SER A 60 4.66 22.48 4.30
C SER A 60 3.35 21.75 4.52
N GLY A 61 3.21 21.00 5.62
CA GLY A 61 1.95 20.32 5.94
C GLY A 61 1.50 19.28 4.90
N LEU A 62 2.44 18.53 4.31
CA LEU A 62 2.16 17.54 3.28
C LEU A 62 1.11 16.51 3.74
N LYS A 63 0.13 16.25 2.88
CA LYS A 63 -0.92 15.24 3.07
C LYS A 63 -0.91 14.20 1.97
N ALA A 64 -1.15 12.95 2.30
CA ALA A 64 -1.30 11.89 1.32
C ALA A 64 -2.68 11.97 0.64
N ARG A 65 -2.73 11.71 -0.67
CA ARG A 65 -3.98 11.45 -1.42
C ARG A 65 -4.47 10.04 -1.07
N ALA A 66 -4.90 9.86 0.18
CA ALA A 66 -5.29 8.58 0.75
C ALA A 66 -6.71 8.64 1.31
N VAL A 67 -7.50 7.60 1.03
CA VAL A 67 -8.79 7.34 1.66
C VAL A 67 -8.66 6.07 2.50
N LEU A 68 -9.01 6.14 3.78
CA LEU A 68 -8.87 5.04 4.72
C LEU A 68 -10.26 4.59 5.17
N VAL A 69 -10.54 3.31 5.00
CA VAL A 69 -11.82 2.71 5.37
C VAL A 69 -11.56 1.48 6.22
N ASP A 70 -12.10 1.45 7.44
CA ASP A 70 -12.03 0.26 8.28
C ASP A 70 -13.23 0.16 9.20
N MET A 71 -13.96 -0.95 9.20
CA MET A 71 -15.10 -1.13 10.10
C MET A 71 -14.65 -1.52 11.53
N GLU A 72 -13.34 -1.44 11.81
CA GLU A 72 -12.74 -1.63 13.12
C GLU A 72 -11.74 -0.49 13.41
N GLU A 73 -11.77 0.07 14.62
CA GLU A 73 -10.91 1.21 14.97
C GLU A 73 -9.47 0.81 15.35
N GLY A 74 -9.18 -0.48 15.56
CA GLY A 74 -7.92 -0.93 16.17
C GLY A 74 -6.68 -0.49 15.37
N VAL A 75 -6.64 -0.84 14.09
CA VAL A 75 -5.47 -0.59 13.22
C VAL A 75 -5.33 0.90 12.90
N VAL A 76 -6.44 1.56 12.60
CA VAL A 76 -6.42 2.98 12.28
C VAL A 76 -6.10 3.82 13.51
N GLY A 77 -6.60 3.45 14.69
CA GLY A 77 -6.24 4.07 15.96
C GLY A 77 -4.73 3.97 16.26
N GLU A 78 -4.09 2.86 15.93
CA GLU A 78 -2.62 2.74 16.02
C GLU A 78 -1.90 3.65 15.01
N LEU A 79 -2.43 3.78 13.79
CA LEU A 79 -1.88 4.64 12.74
C LEU A 79 -1.82 6.11 13.19
N PHE A 80 -2.90 6.61 13.79
CA PHE A 80 -2.99 7.99 14.28
C PHE A 80 -2.23 8.24 15.59
N LYS A 81 -1.85 7.19 16.31
CA LYS A 81 -0.87 7.26 17.41
C LYS A 81 0.58 7.18 16.92
N GLY A 82 0.78 6.73 15.69
CA GLY A 82 2.09 6.52 15.07
C GLY A 82 2.75 7.79 14.52
N PRO A 83 3.99 7.66 14.01
CA PRO A 83 4.75 8.77 13.45
C PRO A 83 4.11 9.33 12.16
N MET A 84 3.37 8.50 11.42
CA MET A 84 2.74 8.86 10.14
C MET A 84 1.40 9.59 10.29
N ARG A 85 0.93 9.85 11.53
CA ARG A 85 -0.39 10.49 11.77
C ARG A 85 -0.59 11.82 11.03
N THR A 86 0.49 12.57 10.80
CA THR A 86 0.42 13.88 10.17
C THR A 86 0.21 13.81 8.66
N ILE A 87 0.52 12.69 8.02
CA ILE A 87 0.35 12.53 6.56
C ILE A 87 -1.11 12.33 6.18
N TYR A 88 -1.89 11.68 7.05
CA TYR A 88 -3.29 11.39 6.79
C TYR A 88 -4.16 12.61 7.09
N ASP A 89 -5.25 12.71 6.35
CA ASP A 89 -6.28 13.71 6.58
C ASP A 89 -7.52 13.02 7.12
N ASN A 90 -7.96 13.45 8.32
CA ASN A 90 -9.11 12.87 9.01
C ASN A 90 -10.41 13.02 8.20
N ARG A 91 -10.46 13.95 7.23
CA ARG A 91 -11.62 14.14 6.34
C ARG A 91 -11.85 12.96 5.39
N PHE A 92 -10.83 12.14 5.16
CA PHE A 92 -10.87 10.99 4.27
C PHE A 92 -10.77 9.66 5.02
N LEU A 93 -11.20 9.66 6.29
CA LEU A 93 -11.22 8.51 7.17
C LEU A 93 -12.66 8.11 7.47
N ILE A 94 -13.01 6.86 7.21
CA ILE A 94 -14.29 6.25 7.57
C ILE A 94 -14.00 5.06 8.46
N THR A 95 -14.49 5.10 9.71
CA THR A 95 -14.33 3.99 10.66
C THR A 95 -15.60 3.66 11.42
N ASP A 96 -15.74 2.38 11.80
CA ASP A 96 -16.76 1.89 12.73
C ASP A 96 -16.11 0.97 13.78
N VAL A 97 -16.85 0.60 14.81
CA VAL A 97 -16.40 -0.19 15.97
C VAL A 97 -16.81 -1.66 15.89
N SER A 98 -17.78 -1.98 15.02
CA SER A 98 -18.50 -3.25 15.05
C SER A 98 -17.80 -4.39 14.30
N GLY A 99 -16.98 -4.07 13.30
CA GLY A 99 -16.29 -5.03 12.43
C GLY A 99 -17.24 -5.82 11.52
N SER A 100 -16.72 -6.27 10.37
CA SER A 100 -17.51 -7.13 9.46
C SER A 100 -17.53 -8.61 9.85
N GLY A 101 -16.91 -8.99 10.98
CA GLY A 101 -16.94 -10.35 11.53
C GLY A 101 -16.47 -11.44 10.55
N ASN A 102 -15.49 -11.13 9.68
CA ASN A 102 -15.03 -12.01 8.60
C ASN A 102 -16.13 -12.49 7.63
N ASN A 103 -17.18 -11.69 7.42
CA ASN A 103 -18.28 -12.02 6.52
C ASN A 103 -18.41 -10.98 5.40
N TRP A 104 -18.21 -11.42 4.15
CA TRP A 104 -18.35 -10.57 2.97
C TRP A 104 -19.72 -9.91 2.85
N ALA A 105 -20.82 -10.62 3.16
CA ALA A 105 -22.17 -10.08 3.03
C ALA A 105 -22.44 -8.95 4.03
N VAL A 106 -21.85 -9.04 5.24
CA VAL A 106 -21.92 -7.94 6.21
C VAL A 106 -21.13 -6.74 5.70
N GLY A 107 -19.92 -6.95 5.16
CA GLY A 107 -19.14 -5.87 4.58
C GLY A 107 -19.81 -5.21 3.37
N ASN A 108 -20.28 -5.99 2.40
CA ASN A 108 -20.82 -5.48 1.14
C ASN A 108 -22.29 -5.05 1.23
N CYS A 109 -23.15 -5.92 1.76
CA CYS A 109 -24.60 -5.70 1.74
C CYS A 109 -25.10 -4.89 2.93
N TYR A 110 -24.42 -4.92 4.07
CA TYR A 110 -24.80 -4.12 5.25
C TYR A 110 -23.98 -2.83 5.33
N TYR A 111 -22.67 -2.93 5.60
CA TYR A 111 -21.82 -1.75 5.78
C TYR A 111 -21.65 -0.95 4.50
N GLY A 112 -21.51 -1.60 3.35
CA GLY A 112 -21.45 -0.92 2.05
C GLY A 112 -22.66 -0.01 1.84
N HIS A 113 -23.87 -0.51 2.11
CA HIS A 113 -25.10 0.28 1.97
C HIS A 113 -25.27 1.33 3.07
N GLN A 114 -24.92 0.99 4.32
CA GLN A 114 -25.01 1.92 5.45
C GLN A 114 -24.10 3.15 5.25
N TYR A 115 -22.89 2.94 4.75
CA TYR A 115 -21.88 3.98 4.54
C TYR A 115 -21.80 4.46 3.09
N HIS A 116 -22.72 4.07 2.21
CA HIS A 116 -22.68 4.37 0.77
C HIS A 116 -22.49 5.86 0.50
N GLU A 117 -23.37 6.70 1.04
CA GLU A 117 -23.33 8.16 0.83
C GLU A 117 -22.03 8.78 1.35
N GLU A 118 -21.53 8.30 2.49
CA GLU A 118 -20.27 8.79 3.07
C GLU A 118 -19.06 8.39 2.22
N LEU A 119 -19.03 7.16 1.71
CA LEU A 119 -17.99 6.66 0.81
C LEU A 119 -17.96 7.48 -0.49
N VAL A 120 -19.12 7.70 -1.11
CA VAL A 120 -19.26 8.54 -2.31
C VAL A 120 -18.76 9.96 -2.04
N ASP A 121 -19.19 10.58 -0.93
CA ASP A 121 -18.80 11.95 -0.60
C ASP A 121 -17.30 12.11 -0.31
N VAL A 122 -16.70 11.15 0.40
CA VAL A 122 -15.26 11.12 0.68
C VAL A 122 -14.45 10.96 -0.60
N ILE A 123 -14.85 10.05 -1.50
CA ILE A 123 -14.18 9.86 -2.80
C ILE A 123 -14.33 11.13 -3.64
N ARG A 124 -15.55 11.69 -3.73
CA ARG A 124 -15.80 12.94 -4.46
C ARG A 124 -14.92 14.08 -3.96
N LYS A 125 -14.86 14.31 -2.64
CA LYS A 125 -13.98 15.35 -2.07
C LYS A 125 -12.51 15.07 -2.36
N ALA A 126 -12.06 13.81 -2.36
CA ALA A 126 -10.69 13.46 -2.68
C ALA A 126 -10.37 13.70 -4.17
N THR A 127 -11.31 13.43 -5.08
CA THR A 127 -11.16 13.69 -6.52
C THR A 127 -11.20 15.18 -6.84
N GLU A 128 -12.01 15.98 -6.16
CA GLU A 128 -12.06 17.45 -6.33
C GLU A 128 -10.74 18.15 -5.95
N LEU A 129 -9.92 17.53 -5.10
CA LEU A 129 -8.57 18.00 -4.79
C LEU A 129 -7.53 17.64 -5.85
N CYS A 130 -7.91 16.89 -6.89
CA CYS A 130 -7.07 16.56 -8.02
C CYS A 130 -7.38 17.48 -9.20
N ASP A 131 -6.34 18.08 -9.79
CA ASP A 131 -6.44 18.83 -11.06
C ASP A 131 -6.64 17.86 -12.24
N CYS A 132 -6.01 16.70 -12.18
CA CYS A 132 -6.08 15.67 -13.23
C CYS A 132 -5.92 14.28 -12.60
N LEU A 133 -7.06 13.67 -12.25
CA LEU A 133 -7.09 12.31 -11.73
C LEU A 133 -6.88 11.30 -12.85
N GLN A 134 -5.99 10.35 -12.62
CA GLN A 134 -5.65 9.30 -13.57
C GLN A 134 -6.09 7.91 -13.12
N CYS A 135 -5.87 7.60 -11.84
CA CYS A 135 -6.02 6.24 -11.34
C CYS A 135 -6.45 6.22 -9.87
N PHE A 136 -7.30 5.24 -9.53
CA PHE A 136 -7.52 4.77 -8.18
C PHE A 136 -6.70 3.51 -7.92
N PHE A 137 -5.93 3.51 -6.84
CA PHE A 137 -5.30 2.30 -6.30
C PHE A 137 -6.14 1.80 -5.14
N LEU A 138 -6.74 0.62 -5.28
CA LEU A 138 -7.47 -0.02 -4.18
C LEU A 138 -6.59 -1.11 -3.55
N ILE A 139 -6.32 -1.00 -2.25
CA ILE A 139 -5.54 -1.98 -1.50
C ILE A 139 -6.44 -2.62 -0.46
N HIS A 140 -6.69 -3.93 -0.60
CA HIS A 140 -7.58 -4.68 0.29
C HIS A 140 -7.22 -6.16 0.35
N SER A 141 -7.83 -6.89 1.28
CA SER A 141 -7.71 -8.35 1.38
C SER A 141 -9.02 -9.03 0.99
N LEU A 142 -8.92 -10.19 0.34
CA LEU A 142 -10.05 -11.06 0.00
C LEU A 142 -10.44 -12.03 1.14
N GLY A 143 -9.58 -12.21 2.15
CA GLY A 143 -9.85 -13.10 3.27
C GLY A 143 -10.79 -12.51 4.33
N GLY A 144 -10.61 -11.24 4.67
CA GLY A 144 -11.38 -10.55 5.72
C GLY A 144 -12.73 -10.01 5.24
N GLY A 145 -13.68 -9.78 6.15
CA GLY A 145 -15.03 -9.30 5.83
C GLY A 145 -15.06 -7.85 5.33
N THR A 146 -14.34 -6.95 6.01
CA THR A 146 -14.28 -5.53 5.63
C THR A 146 -13.53 -5.35 4.32
N GLY A 147 -12.33 -5.94 4.21
CA GLY A 147 -11.51 -5.85 3.01
C GLY A 147 -12.21 -6.39 1.78
N SER A 148 -12.81 -7.58 1.86
CA SER A 148 -13.48 -8.20 0.72
C SER A 148 -14.83 -7.57 0.44
N GLY A 149 -15.65 -7.34 1.47
CA GLY A 149 -17.02 -6.83 1.33
C GLY A 149 -17.08 -5.34 1.01
N VAL A 150 -16.59 -4.49 1.91
CA VAL A 150 -16.59 -3.03 1.72
C VAL A 150 -15.66 -2.66 0.56
N GLY A 151 -14.52 -3.33 0.41
CA GLY A 151 -13.60 -3.05 -0.69
C GLY A 151 -14.21 -3.29 -2.07
N THR A 152 -14.99 -4.37 -2.23
CA THR A 152 -15.70 -4.62 -3.51
C THR A 152 -16.92 -3.73 -3.70
N HIS A 153 -17.61 -3.34 -2.63
CA HIS A 153 -18.66 -2.33 -2.72
C HIS A 153 -18.11 -0.98 -3.21
N LEU A 154 -16.98 -0.55 -2.65
CA LEU A 154 -16.29 0.67 -3.06
C LEU A 154 -15.85 0.60 -4.52
N LEU A 155 -15.35 -0.55 -4.98
CA LEU A 155 -14.99 -0.75 -6.38
C LEU A 155 -16.18 -0.54 -7.33
N ASN A 156 -17.39 -0.93 -6.92
CA ASN A 156 -18.60 -0.68 -7.71
C ASN A 156 -18.94 0.82 -7.75
N ILE A 157 -18.86 1.52 -6.62
CA ILE A 157 -19.00 2.99 -6.58
C ILE A 157 -18.03 3.66 -7.56
N LEU A 158 -16.75 3.27 -7.55
CA LEU A 158 -15.75 3.82 -8.47
C LEU A 158 -16.09 3.55 -9.94
N THR A 159 -16.69 2.40 -10.22
CA THR A 159 -17.07 1.98 -11.58
C THR A 159 -18.26 2.78 -12.10
N GLU A 160 -19.23 3.08 -11.23
CA GLU A 160 -20.44 3.83 -11.56
C GLU A 160 -20.17 5.33 -11.68
N ASP A 161 -19.47 5.91 -10.71
CA ASP A 161 -19.25 7.36 -10.64
C ASP A 161 -18.05 7.85 -11.49
N TYR A 162 -17.04 7.00 -11.68
CA TYR A 162 -15.79 7.35 -12.38
C TYR A 162 -15.42 6.34 -13.47
N PRO A 163 -16.31 6.06 -14.46
CA PRO A 163 -16.15 4.96 -15.42
C PRO A 163 -14.94 5.10 -16.36
N HIS A 164 -14.36 6.29 -16.47
CA HIS A 164 -13.20 6.58 -17.33
C HIS A 164 -11.87 6.59 -16.59
N ILE A 165 -11.88 6.42 -15.26
CA ILE A 165 -10.68 6.44 -14.43
C ILE A 165 -10.23 5.00 -14.17
N TYR A 166 -8.93 4.75 -14.33
CA TYR A 166 -8.39 3.40 -14.14
C TYR A 166 -8.47 2.97 -12.66
N ARG A 167 -8.83 1.71 -12.44
CA ARG A 167 -8.93 1.07 -11.12
C ARG A 167 -7.92 -0.08 -11.04
N ILE A 168 -6.80 0.17 -10.37
CA ILE A 168 -5.78 -0.84 -10.11
C ILE A 168 -5.99 -1.38 -8.70
N VAL A 169 -6.25 -2.68 -8.60
CA VAL A 169 -6.57 -3.33 -7.34
C VAL A 169 -5.40 -4.22 -6.90
N THR A 170 -4.84 -3.94 -5.73
CA THR A 170 -3.92 -4.84 -5.04
C THR A 170 -4.71 -5.67 -4.05
N ALA A 171 -4.97 -6.93 -4.42
CA ALA A 171 -5.81 -7.84 -3.65
C ALA A 171 -4.93 -8.88 -2.96
N VAL A 172 -4.98 -8.92 -1.62
CA VAL A 172 -4.28 -9.92 -0.82
C VAL A 172 -5.16 -11.16 -0.66
N PHE A 173 -4.71 -12.27 -1.25
CA PHE A 173 -5.35 -13.56 -1.20
C PHE A 173 -5.03 -14.28 0.11
N PRO A 174 -6.03 -14.94 0.73
CA PRO A 174 -5.79 -15.73 1.93
C PRO A 174 -4.89 -16.94 1.63
N SER A 175 -4.20 -17.40 2.66
CA SER A 175 -3.43 -18.64 2.63
C SER A 175 -4.22 -19.81 3.22
N MET A 176 -3.79 -21.05 2.93
CA MET A 176 -4.42 -22.24 3.52
C MET A 176 -4.26 -22.31 5.04
N ASP A 177 -3.28 -21.60 5.59
CA ASP A 177 -2.95 -21.57 7.02
C ASP A 177 -3.64 -20.40 7.76
N ASP A 178 -4.54 -19.66 7.09
CA ASP A 178 -5.23 -18.53 7.70
C ASP A 178 -6.31 -18.99 8.71
N ASP A 179 -6.39 -18.31 9.87
CA ASP A 179 -7.35 -18.61 10.94
C ASP A 179 -8.82 -18.33 10.57
N VAL A 180 -9.07 -17.70 9.41
CA VAL A 180 -10.39 -17.29 8.96
C VAL A 180 -11.02 -18.37 8.09
N ILE A 181 -11.89 -19.19 8.69
CA ILE A 181 -12.59 -20.30 8.04
C ILE A 181 -13.48 -19.84 6.87
N THR A 182 -14.02 -18.61 6.94
CA THR A 182 -14.89 -18.03 5.91
C THR A 182 -14.12 -17.42 4.73
N SER A 183 -12.79 -17.37 4.78
CA SER A 183 -11.96 -16.72 3.76
C SER A 183 -12.15 -17.26 2.34
N PRO A 184 -12.42 -18.57 2.08
CA PRO A 184 -12.69 -19.03 0.72
C PRO A 184 -14.01 -18.48 0.17
N TYR A 185 -15.05 -18.37 1.01
CA TYR A 185 -16.35 -17.78 0.61
C TYR A 185 -16.20 -16.30 0.27
N ASN A 186 -15.52 -15.56 1.15
CA ASN A 186 -15.23 -14.13 0.94
C ASN A 186 -14.44 -13.92 -0.36
N THR A 187 -13.46 -14.79 -0.63
CA THR A 187 -12.63 -14.72 -1.83
C THR A 187 -13.44 -14.95 -3.10
N VAL A 188 -14.29 -15.97 -3.15
CA VAL A 188 -15.12 -16.26 -4.34
C VAL A 188 -16.07 -15.10 -4.63
N LEU A 189 -16.76 -14.59 -3.61
CA LEU A 189 -17.69 -13.46 -3.76
C LEU A 189 -16.95 -12.18 -4.18
N GLY A 190 -15.81 -11.90 -3.56
CA GLY A 190 -14.99 -10.74 -3.89
C GLY A 190 -14.39 -10.82 -5.29
N LEU A 191 -13.91 -12.00 -5.71
CA LEU A 191 -13.35 -12.23 -7.04
C LEU A 191 -14.34 -11.95 -8.16
N SER A 192 -15.63 -12.30 -7.97
CA SER A 192 -16.67 -12.01 -8.96
C SER A 192 -16.73 -10.51 -9.25
N GLN A 193 -16.74 -9.68 -8.20
CA GLN A 193 -16.78 -8.22 -8.31
C GLN A 193 -15.49 -7.65 -8.90
N LEU A 194 -14.32 -8.16 -8.49
CA LEU A 194 -13.03 -7.76 -9.08
C LEU A 194 -12.95 -8.07 -10.57
N THR A 195 -13.53 -9.18 -11.00
CA THR A 195 -13.51 -9.60 -12.41
C THR A 195 -14.37 -8.68 -13.29
N GLU A 196 -15.41 -8.07 -12.72
CA GLU A 196 -16.36 -7.21 -13.44
C GLU A 196 -15.95 -5.74 -13.40
N SER A 197 -15.41 -5.28 -12.27
CA SER A 197 -15.27 -3.85 -11.97
C SER A 197 -13.82 -3.34 -11.90
N ALA A 198 -12.80 -4.20 -11.88
CA ALA A 198 -11.39 -3.74 -11.89
C ALA A 198 -10.83 -3.69 -13.32
N ASP A 199 -9.98 -2.70 -13.61
CA ASP A 199 -9.25 -2.64 -14.89
C ASP A 199 -7.98 -3.49 -14.86
N CYS A 200 -7.35 -3.61 -13.68
CA CYS A 200 -6.16 -4.41 -13.46
C CYS A 200 -6.13 -4.89 -12.01
N VAL A 201 -5.88 -6.18 -11.81
CA VAL A 201 -5.72 -6.77 -10.47
C VAL A 201 -4.30 -7.31 -10.31
N LEU A 202 -3.67 -6.93 -9.20
CA LEU A 202 -2.38 -7.41 -8.73
C LEU A 202 -2.63 -8.38 -7.57
N PRO A 203 -2.79 -9.70 -7.84
CA PRO A 203 -2.98 -10.70 -6.80
C PRO A 203 -1.70 -10.89 -5.97
N ILE A 204 -1.85 -10.80 -4.65
CA ILE A 204 -0.78 -11.01 -3.68
C ILE A 204 -1.10 -12.25 -2.86
N ASP A 205 -0.23 -13.26 -2.91
CA ASP A 205 -0.37 -14.50 -2.14
C ASP A 205 0.45 -14.43 -0.86
N ASN A 206 -0.23 -14.47 0.29
CA ASN A 206 0.40 -14.47 1.62
C ASN A 206 1.35 -15.66 1.83
N SER A 207 1.04 -16.83 1.26
CA SER A 207 1.89 -18.02 1.39
C SER A 207 3.21 -17.84 0.63
N ALA A 208 3.14 -17.24 -0.56
CA ALA A 208 4.32 -16.91 -1.36
C ALA A 208 5.18 -15.85 -0.65
N LEU A 209 4.57 -14.81 -0.10
CA LEU A 209 5.27 -13.79 0.69
C LEU A 209 5.95 -14.37 1.93
N ALA A 210 5.26 -15.23 2.68
CA ALA A 210 5.83 -15.90 3.85
C ALA A 210 7.03 -16.76 3.46
N ASN A 211 6.94 -17.50 2.36
CA ASN A 211 8.05 -18.30 1.83
C ASN A 211 9.26 -17.42 1.45
N ILE A 212 9.02 -16.29 0.77
CA ILE A 212 10.06 -15.32 0.43
C ILE A 212 10.75 -14.78 1.69
N VAL A 213 9.99 -14.32 2.68
CA VAL A 213 10.54 -13.79 3.94
C VAL A 213 11.35 -14.85 4.68
N ASN A 214 10.88 -16.09 4.73
CA ASN A 214 11.60 -17.19 5.37
C ASN A 214 12.93 -17.48 4.66
N ARG A 215 12.94 -17.52 3.32
CA ARG A 215 14.18 -17.70 2.54
C ARG A 215 15.16 -16.54 2.73
N LEU A 216 14.67 -15.30 2.84
CA LEU A 216 15.51 -14.13 3.11
C LEU A 216 16.14 -14.22 4.50
N LYS A 217 15.37 -14.61 5.52
CA LYS A 217 15.88 -14.83 6.88
C LYS A 217 16.97 -15.92 6.90
N GLU A 218 16.75 -17.03 6.21
CA GLU A 218 17.76 -18.09 6.07
C GLU A 218 19.02 -17.63 5.33
N ALA A 219 18.87 -16.85 4.26
CA ALA A 219 19.99 -16.30 3.50
C ALA A 219 20.81 -15.28 4.32
N GLY A 220 20.12 -14.42 5.08
CA GLY A 220 20.75 -13.45 5.98
C GLY A 220 21.57 -14.14 7.09
N VAL A 221 21.05 -15.23 7.68
CA VAL A 221 21.79 -16.04 8.66
C VAL A 221 23.03 -16.67 8.04
N LYS A 222 22.92 -17.19 6.81
CA LYS A 222 24.08 -17.76 6.07
C LYS A 222 25.14 -16.68 5.81
N GLN A 223 24.75 -15.46 5.46
CA GLN A 223 25.68 -14.35 5.22
C GLN A 223 26.36 -13.87 6.51
N ALA A 224 25.61 -13.74 7.62
CA ALA A 224 26.16 -13.40 8.93
C ALA A 224 27.13 -14.47 9.45
N SER A 225 26.81 -15.76 9.27
CA SER A 225 27.71 -16.86 9.65
C SER A 225 28.99 -16.91 8.81
N ARG A 226 28.93 -16.48 7.53
CA ARG A 226 30.09 -16.38 6.64
C ARG A 226 30.99 -15.22 7.03
N LEU A 227 30.41 -14.07 7.41
CA LEU A 227 31.14 -12.93 7.98
C LEU A 227 31.81 -13.29 9.31
N HIS A 228 31.12 -14.00 10.21
CA HIS A 228 31.69 -14.43 11.49
C HIS A 228 32.90 -15.37 11.33
N LYS A 229 32.85 -16.29 10.35
CA LYS A 229 33.98 -17.17 10.01
C LYS A 229 35.19 -16.43 9.39
N ILE A 230 34.97 -15.27 8.77
CA ILE A 230 36.04 -14.41 8.25
C ILE A 230 36.70 -13.66 9.42
N THR A 231 35.91 -13.16 10.37
CA THR A 231 36.43 -12.44 11.55
C THR A 231 37.18 -13.35 12.51
N GLU A 232 36.79 -14.63 12.66
CA GLU A 232 37.53 -15.60 13.48
C GLU A 232 38.92 -15.95 12.94
N LYS A 233 39.12 -15.87 11.62
CA LYS A 233 40.45 -16.04 11.00
C LYS A 233 41.35 -14.80 11.11
N ALA A 234 40.78 -13.65 11.48
CA ALA A 234 41.50 -12.38 11.66
C ALA A 234 41.63 -12.00 13.15
N LYS A 235 42.07 -12.94 14.00
CA LYS A 235 42.44 -12.62 15.39
C LYS A 235 43.78 -11.89 15.43
N SER A 236 43.74 -10.55 15.35
CA SER A 236 44.80 -9.66 15.84
C SER A 236 44.35 -9.00 17.15
N ASN A 237 45.27 -8.90 18.11
CA ASN A 237 45.08 -8.48 19.51
C ASN A 237 44.64 -7.01 19.73
N TRP A 238 43.46 -6.61 19.27
CA TRP A 238 42.85 -5.34 19.67
C TRP A 238 41.65 -5.60 20.61
N PRO A 239 41.49 -4.85 21.72
CA PRO A 239 40.40 -5.08 22.66
C PRO A 239 39.06 -4.86 21.97
N ALA A 240 38.22 -5.90 22.01
CA ALA A 240 36.92 -5.96 21.38
C ALA A 240 36.02 -4.84 21.93
N THR A 241 35.73 -3.84 21.09
CA THR A 241 34.64 -2.91 21.35
C THR A 241 33.34 -3.69 21.19
N THR A 242 32.57 -3.81 22.26
CA THR A 242 31.28 -4.48 22.31
C THR A 242 30.37 -3.92 21.23
N LEU A 243 30.27 -4.63 20.09
CA LEU A 243 29.25 -4.38 19.08
C LEU A 243 27.90 -4.45 19.79
N SER A 244 27.26 -3.29 19.91
CA SER A 244 25.96 -3.12 20.53
C SER A 244 25.02 -4.16 19.92
N ARG A 245 24.60 -5.10 20.75
CA ARG A 245 23.62 -6.14 20.45
C ARG A 245 22.38 -5.43 19.94
N THR A 246 22.21 -5.39 18.62
CA THR A 246 21.03 -4.79 17.98
C THR A 246 19.82 -5.40 18.64
N THR A 247 19.10 -4.59 19.41
CA THR A 247 17.89 -4.99 20.10
C THR A 247 16.98 -5.58 19.04
N ILE A 248 16.72 -6.89 19.12
CA ILE A 248 15.71 -7.56 18.30
C ILE A 248 14.39 -6.91 18.70
N THR A 249 14.05 -5.80 18.05
CA THR A 249 12.72 -5.22 18.14
C THR A 249 11.78 -6.30 17.65
N LYS A 250 10.83 -6.73 18.49
CA LYS A 250 9.75 -7.62 18.05
C LYS A 250 9.09 -6.96 16.85
N THR A 251 9.38 -7.45 15.64
CA THR A 251 8.69 -7.00 14.43
C THR A 251 7.23 -7.41 14.57
N LYS A 252 6.29 -6.51 14.20
CA LYS A 252 4.88 -6.89 14.26
C LYS A 252 4.66 -8.04 13.27
N PRO A 253 3.71 -8.94 13.56
CA PRO A 253 3.29 -9.94 12.57
C PRO A 253 3.00 -9.26 11.23
N PHE A 254 3.40 -9.90 10.12
CA PHE A 254 3.21 -9.41 8.74
C PHE A 254 4.02 -8.17 8.31
N ASP A 255 4.78 -7.50 9.18
CA ASP A 255 5.56 -6.30 8.80
C ASP A 255 6.52 -6.54 7.62
N ASP A 256 7.26 -7.66 7.65
CA ASP A 256 8.22 -8.01 6.60
C ASP A 256 7.52 -8.26 5.24
N MET A 257 6.34 -8.89 5.29
CA MET A 257 5.52 -9.17 4.10
C MET A 257 4.90 -7.90 3.54
N ASN A 258 4.33 -7.06 4.40
CA ASN A 258 3.76 -5.77 4.05
C ASN A 258 4.83 -4.86 3.41
N ASN A 259 6.08 -4.93 3.87
CA ASN A 259 7.18 -4.18 3.28
C ASN A 259 7.49 -4.61 1.83
N ILE A 260 7.41 -5.91 1.53
CA ILE A 260 7.59 -6.42 0.15
C ILE A 260 6.48 -5.88 -0.75
N VAL A 261 5.22 -5.97 -0.33
CA VAL A 261 4.07 -5.47 -1.11
C VAL A 261 4.15 -3.96 -1.31
N ALA A 262 4.49 -3.21 -0.25
CA ALA A 262 4.67 -1.77 -0.34
C ALA A 262 5.80 -1.38 -1.31
N THR A 263 6.91 -2.12 -1.29
CA THR A 263 8.03 -1.89 -2.23
C THR A 263 7.64 -2.22 -3.67
N MET A 264 6.86 -3.27 -3.88
CA MET A 264 6.30 -3.61 -5.20
C MET A 264 5.44 -2.45 -5.75
N LEU A 265 4.52 -1.92 -4.94
CA LEU A 265 3.70 -0.77 -5.34
C LEU A 265 4.53 0.49 -5.58
N LEU A 266 5.55 0.72 -4.77
CA LEU A 266 6.48 1.84 -4.93
C LEU A 266 7.23 1.75 -6.27
N ASN A 267 7.70 0.56 -6.62
CA ASN A 267 8.40 0.32 -7.89
C ASN A 267 7.46 0.46 -9.09
N LEU A 268 6.24 -0.06 -8.99
CA LEU A 268 5.21 0.04 -10.03
C LEU A 268 4.86 1.49 -10.33
N THR A 269 4.75 2.32 -9.29
CA THR A 269 4.38 3.74 -9.39
C THR A 269 5.58 4.67 -9.52
N SER A 270 6.78 4.15 -9.74
CA SER A 270 8.00 4.97 -9.76
C SER A 270 8.07 5.86 -11.01
N SER A 271 7.57 5.40 -12.17
CA SER A 271 7.54 6.18 -13.42
C SER A 271 6.56 7.36 -13.41
N SER A 272 5.49 7.30 -12.60
CA SER A 272 4.55 8.42 -12.44
C SER A 272 5.02 9.45 -11.42
N ARG A 273 6.03 9.10 -10.60
CA ARG A 273 6.58 9.96 -9.55
C ARG A 273 7.91 10.56 -9.93
N PHE A 274 8.76 9.87 -10.69
CA PHE A 274 10.08 10.38 -11.05
C PHE A 274 10.32 10.30 -12.54
N GLU A 275 11.00 11.31 -13.06
CA GLU A 275 11.47 11.30 -14.43
C GLU A 275 12.54 10.23 -14.62
N GLY A 276 12.35 9.39 -15.63
CA GLY A 276 13.32 8.43 -16.11
C GLY A 276 13.52 8.53 -17.62
N THR A 277 14.50 7.79 -18.13
CA THR A 277 14.75 7.68 -19.59
C THR A 277 13.64 6.93 -20.31
N MET A 278 12.91 6.07 -19.60
CA MET A 278 11.73 5.34 -20.06
C MET A 278 10.64 5.50 -19.00
N ASN A 279 9.66 6.34 -19.29
CA ASN A 279 8.49 6.52 -18.43
C ASN A 279 7.35 5.68 -18.99
N VAL A 280 6.79 4.84 -18.13
CA VAL A 280 5.56 4.09 -18.41
C VAL A 280 4.44 4.78 -17.67
N ASP A 281 3.38 5.13 -18.40
CA ASP A 281 2.19 5.67 -17.75
C ASP A 281 1.39 4.56 -17.06
N ILE A 282 0.72 4.86 -15.95
CA ILE A 282 -0.04 3.84 -15.21
C ILE A 282 -1.15 3.24 -16.10
N SER A 283 -1.73 4.04 -16.98
CA SER A 283 -2.72 3.58 -17.96
C SER A 283 -2.15 2.58 -18.99
N GLU A 284 -0.86 2.70 -19.32
CA GLU A 284 -0.18 1.82 -20.27
C GLU A 284 0.00 0.40 -19.72
N ILE A 285 0.04 0.23 -18.40
CA ILE A 285 0.10 -1.09 -17.76
C ILE A 285 -1.14 -1.89 -18.17
N SER A 286 -2.33 -1.31 -17.95
CA SER A 286 -3.60 -1.95 -18.33
C SER A 286 -3.70 -2.11 -19.85
N MET A 287 -3.34 -1.09 -20.62
CA MET A 287 -3.44 -1.13 -22.08
C MET A 287 -2.55 -2.21 -22.73
N ASN A 288 -1.34 -2.42 -22.20
CA ASN A 288 -0.36 -3.35 -22.80
C ASN A 288 -0.46 -4.77 -22.27
N LEU A 289 -0.87 -4.95 -21.00
CA LEU A 289 -0.84 -6.25 -20.33
C LEU A 289 -2.21 -6.91 -20.20
N VAL A 290 -3.30 -6.19 -20.48
CA VAL A 290 -4.67 -6.72 -20.42
C VAL A 290 -5.25 -6.86 -21.84
N PRO A 291 -5.07 -8.01 -22.51
CA PRO A 291 -5.57 -8.22 -23.87
C PRO A 291 -7.09 -8.39 -23.93
N PHE A 292 -7.72 -8.85 -22.85
CA PHE A 292 -9.16 -9.05 -22.77
C PHE A 292 -9.69 -8.54 -21.42
N PRO A 293 -10.87 -7.88 -21.38
CA PRO A 293 -11.38 -7.24 -20.16
C PRO A 293 -11.52 -8.13 -18.93
N ARG A 294 -11.66 -9.45 -19.10
CA ARG A 294 -11.78 -10.41 -17.98
C ARG A 294 -10.47 -11.15 -17.65
N MET A 295 -9.39 -10.87 -18.39
CA MET A 295 -8.06 -11.47 -18.19
C MET A 295 -7.07 -10.39 -17.77
N HIS A 296 -7.36 -9.75 -16.65
CA HIS A 296 -6.66 -8.58 -16.11
C HIS A 296 -5.93 -8.85 -14.78
N TYR A 297 -5.69 -10.13 -14.45
CA TYR A 297 -4.94 -10.52 -13.27
C TYR A 297 -3.46 -10.66 -13.61
N LEU A 298 -2.63 -9.71 -13.15
CA LEU A 298 -1.21 -9.62 -13.49
C LEU A 298 -0.35 -10.15 -12.34
N ILE A 299 0.42 -11.21 -12.61
CA ILE A 299 1.35 -11.76 -11.62
C ILE A 299 2.56 -10.83 -11.50
N THR A 300 2.84 -10.37 -10.29
CA THR A 300 3.97 -9.49 -9.97
C THR A 300 5.18 -10.29 -9.50
N ALA A 301 6.37 -9.89 -9.95
CA ALA A 301 7.64 -10.45 -9.51
C ALA A 301 8.63 -9.33 -9.18
N GLN A 302 9.45 -9.52 -8.14
CA GLN A 302 10.43 -8.52 -7.69
C GLN A 302 11.82 -9.15 -7.53
N THR A 303 12.83 -8.45 -8.04
CA THR A 303 14.25 -8.79 -7.91
C THR A 303 15.12 -7.53 -8.06
N PRO A 304 16.27 -7.41 -7.37
CA PRO A 304 16.74 -8.28 -6.29
C PRO A 304 15.94 -8.03 -4.99
N LEU A 305 15.80 -9.09 -4.19
CA LEU A 305 15.30 -8.97 -2.82
C LEU A 305 16.52 -8.82 -1.90
N ALA A 306 17.08 -7.61 -1.82
CA ALA A 306 18.13 -7.31 -0.84
C ALA A 306 17.52 -7.37 0.58
N ASN A 307 18.33 -7.71 1.60
CA ASN A 307 17.87 -7.89 2.98
C ASN A 307 16.85 -6.80 3.35
N ALA A 308 15.67 -7.24 3.79
CA ALA A 308 14.54 -6.39 4.21
C ALA A 308 14.85 -5.48 5.42
N ASP A 309 16.13 -5.33 5.78
CA ASP A 309 16.62 -4.22 6.56
C ASP A 309 16.43 -2.94 5.75
N LYS A 310 15.26 -2.35 5.98
CA LYS A 310 14.94 -0.93 5.94
C LYS A 310 16.02 -0.07 5.27
N THR A 311 15.62 0.68 4.24
CA THR A 311 16.25 1.95 3.79
C THR A 311 17.16 1.96 2.57
N VAL A 312 16.81 1.27 1.48
CA VAL A 312 17.37 1.64 0.17
C VAL A 312 16.26 2.09 -0.76
N ALA A 313 16.27 3.37 -1.11
CA ALA A 313 15.42 3.91 -2.17
C ALA A 313 15.70 3.13 -3.47
N PRO A 314 14.68 2.70 -4.22
CA PRO A 314 14.83 1.73 -5.29
C PRO A 314 15.63 2.21 -6.51
N ARG A 315 15.99 3.50 -6.60
CA ARG A 315 16.86 4.03 -7.66
C ARG A 315 17.92 4.97 -7.07
N LYS A 316 19.16 4.50 -7.04
CA LYS A 316 20.37 5.32 -7.18
C LYS A 316 21.19 4.73 -8.31
#